data_AF-A0A0C3CB51-F1
#
_entry.id   AF-A0A0C3CB51-F1
#
_cell.length_a   1.000
_cell.length_b   1.000
_cell.length_c   1.000
_cell.angle_alpha   90.00
_cell.angle_beta   90.00
_cell.angle_gamma   90.00
#
_symmetry.space_group_name_H-M   'P 1'
#
loop_
_entity.id
_entity.type
_entity.pdbx_description
1 polymer ?
#
loop_
_entity_poly.entity_id
_entity_poly.type
_entity_poly.pdbx_seq_one_letter_code
_entity_poly.pdbx_strand_id
1 'polypeptide(L)'
;LPTRKELELFKLCSLLDEKTLSRTSTRLDQMEIATGSRVVIVQGEYRGLIGRVNDVDVNEVAVFIESLDQITQLAKSAVRSTFRIGDEVHICNGDHSGSTGWIVDVQ
;
A
#
# COMPACT_ATOMS: atom_id res chain seq x y z
N LEU A 1 9.28 5.74 -9.56
CA LEU A 1 8.42 4.73 -10.22
C LEU A 1 7.32 5.48 -10.95
N PRO A 2 6.98 5.11 -12.19
CA PRO A 2 5.89 5.74 -12.93
C PRO A 2 4.54 5.50 -12.24
N THR A 3 3.54 6.34 -12.49
CA THR A 3 2.16 6.06 -12.06
C THR A 3 1.58 4.87 -12.83
N ARG A 4 0.51 4.22 -12.31
CA ARG A 4 -0.18 3.14 -13.04
C ARG A 4 -0.67 3.60 -14.42
N LYS A 5 -1.15 4.85 -14.52
CA LYS A 5 -1.55 5.48 -15.79
C LYS A 5 -0.37 5.64 -16.76
N GLU A 6 0.77 6.11 -16.26
CA GLU A 6 2.00 6.18 -17.06
C GLU A 6 2.42 4.78 -17.53
N LEU A 7 2.38 3.76 -16.67
CA LEU A 7 2.74 2.40 -17.05
C LEU A 7 1.86 1.85 -18.18
N GLU A 8 0.55 2.14 -18.17
CA GLU A 8 -0.35 1.77 -19.28
C GLU A 8 0.04 2.47 -20.60
N LEU A 9 0.43 3.74 -20.56
CA LEU A 9 0.93 4.45 -21.75
C LEU A 9 2.22 3.79 -22.28
N PHE A 10 3.08 3.33 -21.38
CA PHE A 10 4.34 2.67 -21.73
C PHE A 10 4.16 1.25 -22.27
N LYS A 11 3.05 0.55 -21.96
CA LYS A 11 2.74 -0.76 -22.58
C LYS A 11 2.55 -0.67 -24.10
N LEU A 12 2.17 0.50 -24.62
CA LEU A 12 1.99 0.74 -26.05
C LEU A 12 3.31 0.99 -26.79
N CYS A 13 4.42 1.17 -26.07
CA CYS A 13 5.74 1.37 -26.67
C CYS A 13 6.39 0.02 -27.02
N SER A 14 6.64 -0.19 -28.32
CA SER A 14 7.34 -1.38 -28.85
C SER A 14 8.84 -1.46 -28.46
N LEU A 15 9.41 -0.41 -27.91
CA LEU A 15 10.81 -0.33 -27.48
C LEU A 15 11.04 -0.83 -26.05
N LEU A 16 9.98 -1.08 -25.29
CA LEU A 16 10.07 -1.54 -23.91
C LEU A 16 10.04 -3.06 -23.85
N ASP A 17 11.07 -3.64 -23.24
CA ASP A 17 11.14 -5.08 -23.00
C ASP A 17 10.04 -5.52 -22.02
N GLU A 18 9.39 -6.65 -22.33
CA GLU A 18 8.28 -7.22 -21.57
C GLU A 18 8.71 -7.54 -20.12
N LYS A 19 9.98 -7.93 -19.92
CA LYS A 19 10.53 -8.15 -18.58
C LYS A 19 10.62 -6.87 -17.75
N THR A 20 10.80 -5.71 -18.40
CA THR A 20 10.87 -4.43 -17.69
C THR A 20 9.48 -3.95 -17.30
N LEU A 21 8.49 -4.13 -18.18
CA LEU A 21 7.09 -3.85 -17.88
C LEU A 21 6.55 -4.72 -16.75
N SER A 22 6.79 -6.03 -16.79
CA SER A 22 6.33 -6.95 -15.74
C SER A 22 6.94 -6.62 -14.38
N ARG A 23 8.26 -6.40 -14.32
CA ARG A 23 8.96 -5.99 -13.08
C ARG A 23 8.44 -4.66 -12.53
N THR A 24 8.09 -3.71 -13.39
CA THR A 24 7.57 -2.41 -12.97
C THR A 24 6.14 -2.54 -12.45
N SER A 25 5.30 -3.36 -13.10
CA SER A 25 3.94 -3.67 -12.62
C SER A 25 3.97 -4.34 -11.25
N THR A 26 4.76 -5.41 -11.08
CA THR A 26 4.88 -6.11 -9.80
C THR A 26 5.34 -5.19 -8.68
N ARG A 27 6.26 -4.26 -8.96
CA ARG A 27 6.70 -3.26 -7.98
C ARG A 27 5.61 -2.25 -7.62
N LEU A 28 4.77 -1.85 -8.57
CA LEU A 28 3.64 -0.98 -8.27
C LEU A 28 2.58 -1.71 -7.44
N ASP A 29 2.30 -2.98 -7.75
CA ASP A 29 1.33 -3.78 -7.03
C ASP A 29 1.81 -4.06 -5.58
N GLN A 30 3.10 -4.32 -5.37
CA GLN A 30 3.70 -4.51 -4.04
C GLN A 30 3.71 -3.25 -3.16
N MET A 31 3.53 -2.08 -3.75
CA MET A 31 3.43 -0.80 -3.03
C MET A 31 1.97 -0.41 -2.76
N GLU A 32 1.00 -1.16 -3.27
CA GLU A 32 -0.41 -0.85 -3.12
C GLU A 32 -0.95 -1.42 -1.79
N ILE A 33 -1.88 -0.67 -1.19
CA ILE A 33 -2.61 -1.12 -0.01
C ILE A 33 -3.49 -2.30 -0.43
N ALA A 34 -3.28 -3.46 0.19
CA ALA A 34 -4.03 -4.68 -0.08
C ALA A 34 -4.97 -5.03 1.08
N THR A 35 -5.94 -5.91 0.82
CA THR A 35 -6.80 -6.49 1.86
C THR A 35 -5.96 -7.18 2.94
N GLY A 36 -6.39 -7.04 4.20
CA GLY A 36 -5.64 -7.49 5.37
C GLY A 36 -4.53 -6.54 5.85
N SER A 37 -4.16 -5.51 5.07
CA SER A 37 -3.11 -4.56 5.46
C SER A 37 -3.53 -3.73 6.68
N ARG A 38 -2.59 -3.53 7.61
CA ARG A 38 -2.77 -2.57 8.71
C ARG A 38 -2.51 -1.16 8.20
N VAL A 39 -3.47 -0.26 8.42
CA VAL A 39 -3.40 1.13 7.95
C VAL A 39 -3.73 2.11 9.07
N VAL A 40 -3.10 3.27 9.04
CA VAL A 40 -3.45 4.44 9.85
C VAL A 40 -4.19 5.45 8.98
N ILE A 41 -5.22 6.05 9.55
CA ILE A 41 -6.02 7.07 8.88
C ILE A 41 -5.32 8.42 9.10
N VAL A 42 -4.95 9.08 8.01
CA VAL A 42 -4.17 10.34 8.03
C VAL A 42 -5.02 11.59 7.79
N GLN A 43 -6.27 11.42 7.33
CA GLN A 43 -7.19 12.52 7.01
C GLN A 43 -8.63 12.17 7.41
N GLY A 44 -9.47 13.20 7.60
CA GLY A 44 -10.90 13.04 7.93
C GLY A 44 -11.17 12.89 9.43
N GLU A 45 -12.40 12.48 9.76
CA GLU A 45 -12.92 12.35 11.13
C GLU A 45 -12.17 11.30 11.95
N TYR A 46 -11.77 10.21 11.32
CA TYR A 46 -11.10 9.09 11.96
C TYR A 46 -9.56 9.23 11.99
N ARG A 47 -9.04 10.44 11.75
CA ARG A 47 -7.60 10.70 11.71
C ARG A 47 -6.90 10.24 13.00
N GLY A 48 -5.82 9.50 12.84
CA GLY A 48 -5.03 8.92 13.93
C GLY A 48 -5.49 7.52 14.34
N LEU A 49 -6.67 7.07 13.92
CA LEU A 49 -7.12 5.71 14.20
C LEU A 49 -6.41 4.71 13.28
N ILE A 50 -6.20 3.52 13.82
CA ILE A 50 -5.61 2.39 13.11
C ILE A 50 -6.71 1.39 12.82
N GLY A 51 -6.67 0.81 11.63
CA GLY A 51 -7.58 -0.24 11.24
C GLY A 51 -6.92 -1.26 10.32
N ARG A 52 -7.71 -2.23 9.89
CA ARG A 52 -7.31 -3.24 8.91
C ARG A 52 -8.16 -3.11 7.67
N VAL A 53 -7.54 -3.16 6.51
CA VAL A 53 -8.24 -3.09 5.22
C VAL A 53 -9.04 -4.38 5.05
N ASN A 54 -10.35 -4.24 4.89
CA ASN A 54 -11.25 -5.33 4.61
C ASN A 54 -11.46 -5.52 3.09
N ASP A 55 -11.55 -4.41 2.36
CA ASP A 55 -11.74 -4.41 0.90
C ASP A 55 -11.07 -3.19 0.25
N VAL A 56 -10.69 -3.32 -1.02
CA VAL A 56 -10.00 -2.29 -1.81
C VAL A 56 -10.70 -2.11 -3.14
N ASP A 57 -11.30 -0.94 -3.35
CA ASP A 57 -11.87 -0.53 -4.64
C ASP A 57 -10.87 0.37 -5.40
N VAL A 58 -11.28 0.96 -6.52
CA VAL A 58 -10.44 1.81 -7.37
C VAL A 58 -9.95 3.05 -6.61
N ASN A 59 -10.85 3.75 -5.92
CA ASN A 59 -10.56 5.04 -5.26
C ASN A 59 -10.81 5.03 -3.74
N GLU A 60 -11.50 4.01 -3.24
CA GLU A 60 -11.89 3.87 -1.84
C GLU A 60 -11.38 2.55 -1.26
N VAL A 61 -11.28 2.51 0.07
CA VAL A 61 -10.89 1.34 0.84
C VAL A 61 -11.85 1.18 2.02
N ALA A 62 -12.33 -0.05 2.21
CA ALA A 62 -13.10 -0.41 3.38
C ALA A 62 -12.13 -0.77 4.50
N VAL A 63 -12.13 0.00 5.59
CA VAL A 63 -11.24 -0.22 6.73
C VAL A 63 -12.06 -0.59 7.95
N PHE A 64 -11.76 -1.75 8.54
CA PHE A 64 -12.27 -2.14 9.85
C PHE A 64 -11.43 -1.46 10.94
N ILE A 65 -12.06 -0.54 11.67
CA ILE A 65 -11.42 0.22 12.76
C ILE A 65 -11.68 -0.52 14.07
N GLU A 66 -10.64 -1.21 14.58
CA GLU A 66 -10.74 -2.07 15.77
C GLU A 66 -11.25 -1.31 17.01
N SER A 67 -10.91 -0.03 17.16
CA SER A 67 -11.33 0.79 18.31
C SER A 67 -12.81 1.19 18.31
N LEU A 68 -13.46 1.13 17.15
CA LEU A 68 -14.87 1.50 16.96
C LEU A 68 -15.76 0.29 16.65
N ASP A 69 -15.15 -0.89 16.46
CA ASP A 69 -15.81 -2.12 16.03
C ASP A 69 -16.69 -1.93 14.78
N GLN A 70 -16.20 -1.15 13.83
CA GLN A 70 -16.97 -0.74 12.64
C GLN A 70 -16.11 -0.75 11.38
N ILE A 71 -16.74 -1.07 10.24
CA ILE A 71 -16.17 -0.90 8.90
C ILE A 71 -16.56 0.47 8.35
N THR A 72 -15.56 1.23 7.90
CA THR A 72 -15.75 2.56 7.32
C THR A 72 -15.12 2.63 5.93
N GLN A 73 -15.86 3.21 4.98
CA GLN A 73 -15.34 3.52 3.64
C GLN A 73 -14.54 4.82 3.69
N LEU A 74 -13.28 4.75 3.27
CA LEU A 74 -12.36 5.88 3.26
C LEU A 74 -11.75 6.03 1.87
N ALA A 75 -11.48 7.26 1.44
CA ALA A 75 -10.66 7.48 0.26
C ALA A 75 -9.28 6.83 0.45
N LYS A 76 -8.73 6.19 -0.59
CA LYS A 76 -7.36 5.65 -0.57
C LYS A 76 -6.32 6.67 -0.12
N SER A 77 -6.53 7.95 -0.47
CA SER A 77 -5.65 9.05 -0.07
C SER A 77 -5.65 9.33 1.43
N ALA A 78 -6.72 8.98 2.15
CA ALA A 78 -6.90 9.21 3.57
C ALA A 78 -6.25 8.15 4.46
N VAL A 79 -5.67 7.08 3.88
CA VAL A 79 -5.03 6.00 4.62
C VAL A 79 -3.56 5.82 4.23
N ARG A 80 -2.74 5.34 5.15
CA ARG A 80 -1.36 4.91 4.89
C ARG A 80 -1.08 3.60 5.62
N SER A 81 -0.26 2.74 5.05
CA SER A 81 0.21 1.54 5.76
C SER A 81 0.94 1.94 7.03
N THR A 82 0.69 1.21 8.11
CA THR A 82 1.34 1.45 9.41
C THR A 82 1.86 0.14 9.97
N PHE A 83 3.00 0.22 10.65
CA PHE A 83 3.69 -0.90 11.27
C PHE A 83 3.81 -0.62 12.77
N ARG A 84 3.96 -1.68 13.56
CA ARG A 84 4.25 -1.60 14.99
C ARG A 84 5.61 -2.21 15.27
N ILE A 85 6.21 -1.78 16.39
CA ILE A 85 7.44 -2.40 16.91
C ILE A 85 7.18 -3.90 17.11
N GLY A 86 8.09 -4.71 16.60
CA GLY A 86 7.99 -6.17 16.60
C GLY A 86 7.27 -6.77 15.40
N ASP A 87 6.77 -5.98 14.45
CA ASP A 87 6.27 -6.52 13.18
C ASP A 87 7.46 -6.99 12.31
N GLU A 88 7.36 -8.19 11.72
CA GLU A 88 8.25 -8.65 10.65
C GLU A 88 7.80 -7.99 9.34
N VAL A 89 8.73 -7.33 8.65
CA VAL A 89 8.47 -6.61 7.40
C VAL A 89 9.41 -7.09 6.30
N HIS A 90 8.87 -7.19 5.09
CA HIS A 90 9.65 -7.41 3.88
C HIS A 90 9.79 -6.09 3.11
N ILE A 91 11.01 -5.72 2.75
CA ILE A 91 11.28 -4.47 2.04
C ILE A 91 10.96 -4.65 0.56
N CYS A 92 9.80 -4.13 0.14
CA CYS A 92 9.37 -4.24 -1.26
C CYS A 92 10.17 -3.37 -2.23
N ASN A 93 10.81 -2.29 -1.78
CA ASN A 93 11.51 -1.34 -2.67
C ASN A 93 12.61 -0.53 -1.96
N GLY A 94 13.54 0.06 -2.73
CA GLY A 94 14.70 0.80 -2.24
C GLY A 94 16.00 -0.04 -2.21
N ASP A 95 17.06 0.53 -1.66
CA ASP A 95 18.41 -0.08 -1.68
C ASP A 95 18.48 -1.41 -0.92
N HIS A 96 17.59 -1.59 0.06
CA HIS A 96 17.49 -2.82 0.87
C HIS A 96 16.37 -3.76 0.41
N SER A 97 15.81 -3.55 -0.79
CA SER A 97 14.73 -4.38 -1.34
C SER A 97 15.08 -5.87 -1.34
N GLY A 98 14.10 -6.70 -0.97
CA GLY A 98 14.24 -8.16 -0.87
C GLY A 98 14.71 -8.64 0.51
N SER A 99 15.05 -7.73 1.42
CA SER A 99 15.41 -8.07 2.80
C SER A 99 14.16 -8.18 3.67
N THR A 100 14.20 -9.10 4.64
CA THR A 100 13.21 -9.19 5.71
C THR A 100 13.84 -8.77 7.02
N GLY A 101 13.11 -8.04 7.85
CA GLY A 101 13.61 -7.54 9.13
C GLY A 101 12.49 -7.22 10.11
N TRP A 102 12.88 -6.84 11.32
CA TRP A 102 11.95 -6.50 12.39
C TRP A 102 11.92 -4.99 12.60
N ILE A 103 10.72 -4.43 12.79
CA ILE A 103 10.57 -3.03 13.16
C ILE A 103 10.98 -2.86 14.63
N VAL A 104 12.00 -2.05 14.89
CA VAL A 104 12.47 -1.73 16.25
C VAL A 104 12.01 -0.36 16.74
N ASP A 105 11.63 0.54 15.83
CA ASP A 105 11.14 1.89 16.12
C ASP A 105 10.22 2.39 14.99
N VAL A 106 9.26 3.25 15.30
CA VAL A 106 8.34 3.89 14.34
C VAL A 106 8.19 5.37 14.70
N GLN A 107 8.52 6.27 13.77
CA GLN A 107 8.50 7.73 13.95
C GLN A 107 7.38 8.40 13.14
#